data_AF-A0A0A2JIP6-F1
#
_entry.id   AF-A0A0A2JIP6-F1
#
_cell.length_a   1.000
_cell.length_b   1.000
_cell.length_c   1.000
_cell.angle_alpha   90.00
_cell.angle_beta   90.00
_cell.angle_gamma   90.00
#
_symmetry.space_group_name_H-M   'P 1'
#
loop_
_entity.id
_entity.type
_entity.pdbx_description
1 polymer ?
#
loop_
_entity_poly.entity_id
_entity_poly.type
_entity_poly.pdbx_seq_one_letter_code
_entity_poly.pdbx_strand_id
1 'polypeptide(L)'
;MLHLGRLGAIAALAVLTVAAPSRSVPRDVSTDVLGQLTLFSQWAAASYCTNNDNSTGDALSCEAGNCPLVEAADTISLYEFDDSSSYGDVAGFLAVDKTNKLIVVSFRGSRTLKTWVANLNFIFTDASSICSGCEAHRGFLESWETVADDLTSRIKAAQTTYPGYTLVVTGHSFGGALAALGGTILRNAGYELDLYTYGQPRVGNAALAEYMTNQGSLWRVTHDNDLVPKVPPSHLGFSHASPEYWITVGDDTTVTSSDIDVIEGVGSKAGNAGTLDPSIDNHYCGPQGPRRRSRMKAIFLTIFIVIALYLLFFSTTKSPVKTETGSYAEKHGSTKSDELARPAVPRRKEMVVASMKSDDTSWLSEYFPDWTKSIYVVDDKHAPLTVTRNKGRESMVYLTYIIDNYNNLPDTMLFIHSKRYQWHNDDPYYDGIPPLRNVQIPYIQEQGYVNLRCVWTLGCPIEIRPHTDTHRSNVHAGEYFKNGFMELFPGIPIPEEVGVSCCAQFGLSRAKVLERPRSDYERFRTWLAETPLEDDLSGRIMEYSWHMIFGKDPVHCPNAKECYCKVFGLCDLTCPWEGGCDERYSLPPFSSLPKGWPEIGWKGQAQDTSHGLPET
;
A
#
# COMPACT_ATOMS: atom_id res chain seq x y z
N MET A 1 -10.20 79.51 8.07
CA MET A 1 -10.76 78.22 7.58
C MET A 1 -9.60 77.38 7.07
N LEU A 2 -9.67 76.07 7.33
CA LEU A 2 -8.56 75.10 7.32
C LEU A 2 -7.82 74.89 5.99
N HIS A 3 -6.58 74.42 6.15
CA HIS A 3 -5.61 73.85 5.21
C HIS A 3 -6.16 73.00 4.06
N LEU A 4 -5.47 73.06 2.90
CA LEU A 4 -4.69 71.93 2.38
C LEU A 4 -3.74 72.40 1.26
N GLY A 5 -2.44 72.19 1.44
CA GLY A 5 -1.45 72.25 0.35
C GLY A 5 -1.28 70.87 -0.28
N ARG A 6 -0.80 70.81 -1.53
CA ARG A 6 -0.01 69.67 -2.03
C ARG A 6 0.87 70.08 -3.21
N LEU A 7 2.16 69.81 -3.01
CA LEU A 7 3.27 69.89 -3.95
C LEU A 7 3.09 68.92 -5.14
N GLY A 8 3.72 69.27 -6.26
CA GLY A 8 3.71 68.51 -7.51
C GLY A 8 4.58 67.27 -7.56
N ALA A 9 4.52 66.58 -8.71
CA ALA A 9 5.56 65.71 -9.23
C ALA A 9 5.46 65.63 -10.76
N ILE A 10 6.62 65.76 -11.40
CA ILE A 10 6.88 65.66 -12.83
C ILE A 10 6.80 64.18 -13.23
N ALA A 11 6.00 63.86 -14.25
CA ALA A 11 5.96 62.51 -14.82
C ALA A 11 7.07 62.36 -15.87
N ALA A 12 8.15 61.66 -15.52
CA ALA A 12 9.13 61.16 -16.46
C ALA A 12 8.63 59.85 -17.07
N LEU A 13 8.47 59.79 -18.39
CA LEU A 13 8.26 58.54 -19.13
C LEU A 13 9.57 57.73 -19.09
N ALA A 14 9.64 56.72 -18.23
CA ALA A 14 10.61 55.64 -18.35
C ALA A 14 10.04 54.61 -19.33
N VAL A 15 10.70 54.44 -20.49
CA VAL A 15 10.47 53.30 -21.38
C VAL A 15 10.95 52.07 -20.61
N LEU A 16 10.01 51.32 -20.04
CA LEU A 16 10.26 49.96 -19.55
C LEU A 16 10.47 49.07 -20.77
N THR A 17 11.72 48.89 -21.17
CA THR A 17 12.11 47.69 -21.90
C THR A 17 11.79 46.51 -21.00
N VAL A 18 10.67 45.84 -21.22
CA VAL A 18 10.44 44.51 -20.68
C VAL A 18 11.50 43.63 -21.31
N ALA A 19 12.60 43.41 -20.61
CA ALA A 19 13.46 42.28 -20.89
C ALA A 19 12.55 41.06 -20.80
N ALA A 20 12.31 40.40 -21.93
CA ALA A 20 11.69 39.09 -21.92
C ALA A 20 12.49 38.23 -20.91
N PRO A 21 11.83 37.44 -20.04
CA PRO A 21 12.56 36.53 -19.19
C PRO A 21 13.45 35.71 -20.09
N SER A 22 14.77 35.77 -19.84
CA SER A 22 15.73 34.92 -20.54
C SER A 22 15.29 33.49 -20.31
N ARG A 23 14.74 32.84 -21.35
CA ARG A 23 14.66 31.38 -21.37
C ARG A 23 16.07 30.90 -21.11
N SER A 24 16.29 30.27 -19.95
CA SER A 24 17.47 29.46 -19.71
C SER A 24 17.57 28.50 -20.89
N VAL A 25 18.65 28.63 -21.67
CA VAL A 25 18.96 27.70 -22.74
C VAL A 25 19.02 26.31 -22.10
N PRO A 26 18.23 25.32 -22.56
CA PRO A 26 18.37 23.94 -22.08
C PRO A 26 19.81 23.50 -22.34
N ARG A 27 20.53 23.07 -21.31
CA ARG A 27 21.84 22.44 -21.50
C ARG A 27 21.59 20.97 -21.74
N ASP A 28 21.80 20.52 -22.97
CA ASP A 28 21.87 19.10 -23.33
C ASP A 28 22.81 18.37 -22.36
N VAL A 29 22.44 17.16 -21.91
CA VAL A 29 23.37 16.31 -21.14
C VAL A 29 24.39 15.64 -22.08
N SER A 30 25.57 15.30 -21.59
CA SER A 30 26.52 14.53 -22.42
C SER A 30 26.01 13.11 -22.67
N THR A 31 26.50 12.46 -23.72
CA THR A 31 26.19 11.04 -24.00
C THR A 31 26.62 10.13 -22.86
N ASP A 32 27.70 10.49 -22.16
CA ASP A 32 28.19 9.73 -21.00
C ASP A 32 27.24 9.85 -19.81
N VAL A 33 26.71 11.04 -19.55
CA VAL A 33 25.68 11.26 -18.52
C VAL A 33 24.43 10.47 -18.86
N LEU A 34 23.93 10.54 -20.10
CA LEU A 34 22.78 9.73 -20.52
C LEU A 34 23.05 8.23 -20.34
N GLY A 35 24.28 7.77 -20.63
CA GLY A 35 24.71 6.38 -20.40
C GLY A 35 24.60 5.98 -18.93
N GLN A 36 25.10 6.82 -18.02
CA GLN A 36 25.00 6.58 -16.57
C GLN A 36 23.55 6.61 -16.07
N LEU A 37 22.76 7.62 -16.48
CA LEU A 37 21.35 7.70 -16.14
C LEU A 37 20.57 6.49 -16.65
N THR A 38 20.94 5.94 -17.81
CA THR A 38 20.33 4.73 -18.36
C THR A 38 20.74 3.50 -17.55
N LEU A 39 22.04 3.33 -17.25
CA LEU A 39 22.54 2.20 -16.45
C LEU A 39 21.87 2.14 -15.09
N PHE A 40 21.84 3.24 -14.33
CA PHE A 40 21.26 3.23 -13.00
C PHE A 40 19.73 3.17 -12.98
N SER A 41 19.06 3.55 -14.08
CA SER A 41 17.62 3.28 -14.23
C SER A 41 17.34 1.78 -14.34
N GLN A 42 18.27 1.01 -14.93
CA GLN A 42 18.17 -0.44 -15.03
C GLN A 42 18.51 -1.13 -13.71
N TRP A 43 19.43 -0.59 -12.92
CA TRP A 43 19.65 -1.03 -11.54
C TRP A 43 18.39 -0.83 -10.68
N ALA A 44 17.79 0.36 -10.76
CA ALA A 44 16.52 0.64 -10.09
C ALA A 44 15.40 -0.31 -10.58
N ALA A 45 15.32 -0.60 -11.89
CA ALA A 45 14.37 -1.56 -12.45
C ALA A 45 14.63 -3.00 -11.96
N ALA A 46 15.89 -3.40 -11.80
CA ALA A 46 16.28 -4.73 -11.34
C ALA A 46 15.80 -5.04 -9.92
N SER A 47 15.64 -4.02 -9.07
CA SER A 47 15.05 -4.18 -7.73
C SER A 47 13.58 -4.61 -7.72
N TYR A 48 12.87 -4.53 -8.86
CA TYR A 48 11.51 -5.04 -9.01
C TYR A 48 11.43 -6.49 -9.52
N CYS A 49 12.55 -7.07 -9.96
CA CYS A 49 12.58 -8.39 -10.56
C CYS A 49 12.64 -9.44 -9.45
N THR A 50 11.57 -10.22 -9.28
CA THR A 50 11.41 -11.19 -8.18
C THR A 50 12.41 -12.33 -8.20
N ASN A 51 13.04 -12.59 -9.35
CA ASN A 51 14.15 -13.53 -9.49
C ASN A 51 15.46 -13.01 -8.87
N ASN A 52 15.52 -11.73 -8.49
CA ASN A 52 16.59 -11.15 -7.68
C ASN A 52 16.23 -11.13 -6.18
N ASP A 53 15.07 -11.70 -5.79
CA ASP A 53 14.70 -11.88 -4.39
C ASP A 53 15.16 -13.27 -3.91
N ASN A 54 15.85 -13.35 -2.78
CA ASN A 54 16.37 -14.59 -2.19
C ASN A 54 17.30 -15.39 -3.14
N SER A 55 18.15 -14.67 -3.86
CA SER A 55 19.13 -15.11 -4.86
C SER A 55 20.56 -14.69 -4.52
N THR A 56 20.85 -14.45 -3.24
CA THR A 56 22.18 -13.97 -2.81
C THR A 56 23.29 -14.92 -3.28
N GLY A 57 24.30 -14.35 -3.95
CA GLY A 57 25.39 -15.08 -4.60
C GLY A 57 25.23 -15.26 -6.10
N ASP A 58 24.03 -15.04 -6.65
CA ASP A 58 23.76 -15.14 -8.08
C ASP A 58 23.97 -13.79 -8.80
N ALA A 59 24.09 -13.86 -10.11
CA ALA A 59 24.10 -12.68 -10.98
C ALA A 59 22.68 -12.11 -11.10
N LEU A 60 22.59 -10.78 -11.16
CA LEU A 60 21.29 -10.11 -11.31
C LEU A 60 20.72 -10.36 -12.70
N SER A 61 19.42 -10.60 -12.75
CA SER A 61 18.69 -10.83 -14.00
C SER A 61 17.30 -10.20 -13.96
N CYS A 62 16.70 -9.98 -15.13
CA CYS A 62 15.31 -9.54 -15.23
C CYS A 62 14.62 -10.19 -16.43
N GLU A 63 13.70 -11.10 -16.13
CA GLU A 63 12.91 -11.83 -17.14
C GLU A 63 12.14 -10.92 -18.10
N ALA A 64 11.79 -9.71 -17.66
CA ALA A 64 11.09 -8.72 -18.47
C ALA A 64 12.00 -8.01 -19.51
N GLY A 65 13.31 -8.21 -19.45
CA GLY A 65 14.29 -7.59 -20.34
C GLY A 65 14.46 -6.08 -20.12
N ASN A 66 14.21 -5.60 -18.90
CA ASN A 66 14.28 -4.20 -18.50
C ASN A 66 15.61 -3.81 -17.81
N CYS A 67 16.57 -4.73 -17.66
CA CYS A 67 17.93 -4.41 -17.19
C CYS A 67 19.09 -5.00 -18.03
N PRO A 68 19.05 -4.94 -19.37
CA PRO A 68 20.04 -5.61 -20.22
C PRO A 68 21.51 -5.21 -20.00
N LEU A 69 21.78 -3.98 -19.54
CA LEU A 69 23.13 -3.52 -19.19
C LEU A 69 23.63 -4.12 -17.88
N VAL A 70 22.71 -4.36 -16.93
CA VAL A 70 23.01 -5.03 -15.65
C VAL A 70 23.26 -6.52 -15.90
N GLU A 71 22.44 -7.16 -16.74
CA GLU A 71 22.61 -8.57 -17.14
C GLU A 71 23.89 -8.81 -17.95
N ALA A 72 24.33 -7.82 -18.73
CA ALA A 72 25.57 -7.90 -19.50
C ALA A 72 26.84 -7.73 -18.63
N ALA A 73 26.69 -7.21 -17.41
CA ALA A 73 27.80 -7.00 -16.48
C ALA A 73 28.04 -8.22 -15.58
N ASP A 74 29.27 -8.38 -15.09
CA ASP A 74 29.64 -9.40 -14.10
C ASP A 74 29.16 -8.96 -12.71
N THR A 75 27.88 -9.19 -12.46
CA THR A 75 27.20 -8.81 -11.21
C THR A 75 27.10 -9.98 -10.24
N ILE A 76 27.10 -9.67 -8.94
CA ILE A 76 26.78 -10.63 -7.88
C ILE A 76 25.93 -9.93 -6.82
N SER A 77 24.76 -10.50 -6.50
CA SER A 77 23.96 -10.10 -5.34
C SER A 77 24.69 -10.47 -4.05
N LEU A 78 25.00 -9.48 -3.21
CA LEU A 78 25.72 -9.68 -1.94
C LEU A 78 24.77 -9.79 -0.75
N TYR A 79 23.62 -9.13 -0.85
CA TYR A 79 22.59 -9.11 0.18
C TYR A 79 21.28 -8.60 -0.40
N GLU A 80 20.17 -9.19 0.03
CA GLU A 80 18.81 -8.82 -0.36
C GLU A 80 17.98 -8.60 0.89
N PHE A 81 17.04 -7.67 0.82
CA PHE A 81 16.11 -7.36 1.89
C PHE A 81 14.71 -7.18 1.31
N ASP A 82 13.70 -7.69 2.02
CA ASP A 82 12.28 -7.49 1.73
C ASP A 82 11.55 -7.49 3.08
N ASP A 83 11.66 -6.37 3.79
CA ASP A 83 11.07 -6.17 5.10
C ASP A 83 9.69 -5.50 4.96
N SER A 84 8.65 -6.23 5.32
CA SER A 84 7.31 -5.65 5.47
C SER A 84 7.25 -4.85 6.78
N SER A 85 7.39 -3.53 6.69
CA SER A 85 7.25 -2.64 7.86
C SER A 85 5.86 -1.99 7.89
N SER A 86 5.47 -1.43 9.05
CA SER A 86 4.22 -0.67 9.16
C SER A 86 4.17 0.63 8.34
N TYR A 87 5.29 1.02 7.70
CA TYR A 87 5.47 2.31 7.02
C TYR A 87 5.84 2.18 5.53
N GLY A 88 6.02 0.95 5.05
CA GLY A 88 6.33 0.60 3.65
C GLY A 88 7.00 -0.76 3.54
N ASP A 89 6.81 -1.43 2.39
CA ASP A 89 7.55 -2.65 2.04
C ASP A 89 8.96 -2.24 1.58
N VAL A 90 9.90 -2.24 2.52
CA VAL A 90 11.29 -1.85 2.27
C VAL A 90 12.00 -3.04 1.65
N ALA A 91 12.25 -2.95 0.35
CA ALA A 91 12.88 -4.03 -0.38
C ALA A 91 13.95 -3.54 -1.33
N GLY A 92 14.87 -4.44 -1.66
CA GLY A 92 15.99 -4.13 -2.52
C GLY A 92 17.16 -5.07 -2.30
N PHE A 93 18.31 -4.66 -2.82
CA PHE A 93 19.53 -5.44 -2.68
C PHE A 93 20.77 -4.53 -2.63
N LEU A 94 21.85 -5.12 -2.12
CA LEU A 94 23.22 -4.69 -2.27
C LEU A 94 23.92 -5.69 -3.20
N ALA A 95 24.51 -5.20 -4.28
CA ALA A 95 25.23 -6.03 -5.24
C ALA A 95 26.57 -5.41 -5.62
N VAL A 96 27.46 -6.22 -6.18
CA VAL A 96 28.71 -5.76 -6.80
C VAL A 96 28.62 -5.93 -8.31
N ASP A 97 29.19 -4.97 -9.03
CA ASP A 97 29.42 -5.02 -10.48
C ASP A 97 30.92 -4.96 -10.72
N LYS A 98 31.51 -6.07 -11.13
CA LYS A 98 32.95 -6.18 -11.38
C LYS A 98 33.36 -5.61 -12.73
N THR A 99 32.43 -5.48 -13.68
CA THR A 99 32.66 -4.89 -14.99
C THR A 99 32.87 -3.39 -14.86
N ASN A 100 31.98 -2.72 -14.13
CA ASN A 100 32.00 -1.27 -13.94
C ASN A 100 32.70 -0.83 -12.65
N LYS A 101 33.14 -1.77 -11.81
CA LYS A 101 33.74 -1.54 -10.49
C LYS A 101 32.82 -0.75 -9.55
N LEU A 102 31.58 -1.22 -9.41
CA LEU A 102 30.54 -0.59 -8.60
C LEU A 102 30.12 -1.49 -7.44
N ILE A 103 29.77 -0.87 -6.32
CA ILE A 103 28.96 -1.46 -5.27
C ILE A 103 27.63 -0.73 -5.31
N VAL A 104 26.54 -1.42 -5.62
CA VAL A 104 25.23 -0.79 -5.87
C VAL A 104 24.23 -1.23 -4.82
N VAL A 105 23.66 -0.25 -4.12
CA VAL A 105 22.46 -0.41 -3.30
C VAL A 105 21.28 0.04 -4.14
N SER A 106 20.32 -0.85 -4.40
CA SER A 106 19.11 -0.51 -5.15
C SER A 106 17.87 -0.76 -4.31
N PHE A 107 17.06 0.29 -4.13
CA PHE A 107 15.78 0.23 -3.44
C PHE A 107 14.62 0.09 -4.43
N ARG A 108 13.78 -0.90 -4.16
CA ARG A 108 12.51 -1.11 -4.85
C ARG A 108 11.49 -0.06 -4.39
N GLY A 109 10.70 0.46 -5.33
CA GLY A 109 9.49 1.20 -4.95
C GLY A 109 8.35 0.28 -4.52
N SER A 110 7.21 0.84 -4.15
CA SER A 110 6.06 0.04 -3.75
C SER A 110 5.53 -0.78 -4.94
N ARG A 111 5.09 -2.02 -4.70
CA ARG A 111 4.51 -2.87 -5.75
C ARG A 111 3.20 -2.28 -6.31
N THR A 112 2.50 -1.46 -5.52
CA THR A 112 1.25 -0.78 -5.85
C THR A 112 1.41 0.76 -5.82
N LEU A 113 2.26 1.30 -6.70
CA LEU A 113 2.59 2.75 -6.72
C LEU A 113 1.37 3.68 -6.78
N LYS A 114 0.34 3.35 -7.58
CA LYS A 114 -0.90 4.16 -7.65
C LYS A 114 -1.61 4.24 -6.29
N THR A 115 -1.55 3.16 -5.50
CA THR A 115 -2.09 3.05 -4.13
C THR A 115 -1.25 3.80 -3.13
N TRP A 116 0.06 3.65 -3.23
CA TRP A 116 0.99 4.38 -2.38
C TRP A 116 0.89 5.90 -2.57
N VAL A 117 0.76 6.40 -3.81
CA VAL A 117 0.61 7.85 -4.08
C VAL A 117 -0.69 8.39 -3.46
N ALA A 118 -1.78 7.63 -3.54
CA ALA A 118 -3.07 8.02 -3.00
C ALA A 118 -3.11 7.96 -1.46
N ASN A 119 -2.39 7.02 -0.86
CA ASN A 119 -2.32 6.79 0.58
C ASN A 119 -1.15 7.54 1.26
N LEU A 120 -0.43 8.38 0.51
CA LEU A 120 0.77 9.04 1.03
C LEU A 120 0.41 10.02 2.14
N ASN A 121 0.78 9.67 3.38
CA ASN A 121 0.60 10.55 4.53
C ASN A 121 1.74 11.57 4.58
N PHE A 122 1.43 12.84 4.31
CA PHE A 122 2.42 13.92 4.22
C PHE A 122 2.88 14.44 5.59
N ILE A 123 3.56 13.58 6.36
CA ILE A 123 3.99 13.86 7.74
C ILE A 123 5.45 14.26 7.74
N PHE A 124 5.76 15.42 8.33
CA PHE A 124 7.13 15.73 8.72
C PHE A 124 7.50 15.03 10.03
N THR A 125 8.74 14.56 10.12
CA THR A 125 9.42 14.23 11.37
C THR A 125 10.68 15.06 11.47
N ASP A 126 11.11 15.34 12.70
CA ASP A 126 12.40 15.98 12.95
C ASP A 126 13.52 15.13 12.32
N ALA A 127 14.32 15.78 11.50
CA ALA A 127 15.51 15.21 10.87
C ALA A 127 16.74 16.06 11.20
N SER A 128 16.74 16.67 12.39
CA SER A 128 17.86 17.48 12.87
C SER A 128 19.15 16.68 13.04
N SER A 129 19.06 15.35 13.13
CA SER A 129 20.18 14.41 13.08
C SER A 129 20.88 14.38 11.70
N ILE A 130 20.18 14.72 10.63
CA ILE A 130 20.72 14.84 9.27
C ILE A 130 21.36 16.22 9.09
N CYS A 131 20.60 17.28 9.40
CA CYS A 131 21.05 18.66 9.27
C CYS A 131 20.19 19.62 10.11
N SER A 132 20.75 20.76 10.49
CA SER A 132 20.05 21.72 11.35
C SER A 132 18.79 22.28 10.67
N GLY A 133 17.65 22.20 11.35
CA GLY A 133 16.35 22.68 10.85
C GLY A 133 15.72 21.79 9.77
N CYS A 134 16.27 20.60 9.55
CA CYS A 134 15.76 19.66 8.57
C CYS A 134 14.59 18.86 9.12
N GLU A 135 13.57 18.72 8.30
CA GLU A 135 12.44 17.83 8.53
C GLU A 135 12.34 16.89 7.33
N ALA A 136 12.16 15.61 7.58
CA ALA A 136 12.00 14.59 6.55
C ALA A 136 10.57 14.04 6.55
N HIS A 137 10.16 13.46 5.44
CA HIS A 137 8.93 12.69 5.39
C HIS A 137 9.05 11.47 6.31
N ARG A 138 8.22 11.42 7.37
CA ARG A 138 8.32 10.42 8.44
C ARG A 138 8.37 8.99 7.92
N GLY A 139 7.44 8.63 7.04
CA GLY A 139 7.37 7.27 6.52
C GLY A 139 8.61 6.86 5.71
N PHE A 140 9.29 7.81 5.06
CA PHE A 140 10.51 7.50 4.30
C PHE A 140 11.71 7.37 5.22
N LEU A 141 11.80 8.22 6.24
CA LEU A 141 12.88 8.15 7.22
C LEU A 141 12.78 6.87 8.05
N GLU A 142 11.60 6.56 8.60
CA GLU A 142 11.39 5.34 9.38
C GLU A 142 11.60 4.08 8.53
N SER A 143 11.22 4.09 7.25
CA SER A 143 11.49 3.00 6.31
C SER A 143 12.98 2.81 6.03
N TRP A 144 13.75 3.89 5.91
CA TRP A 144 15.21 3.77 5.81
C TRP A 144 15.81 3.20 7.10
N GLU A 145 15.35 3.67 8.26
CA GLU A 145 15.84 3.25 9.57
C GLU A 145 15.66 1.74 9.83
N THR A 146 14.65 1.09 9.25
CA THR A 146 14.44 -0.36 9.43
C THR A 146 15.58 -1.20 8.87
N VAL A 147 16.24 -0.73 7.80
CA VAL A 147 17.34 -1.45 7.12
C VAL A 147 18.71 -0.80 7.33
N ALA A 148 18.76 0.40 7.91
CA ALA A 148 19.97 1.23 7.97
C ALA A 148 21.18 0.52 8.61
N ASP A 149 20.99 -0.14 9.76
CA ASP A 149 22.10 -0.76 10.51
C ASP A 149 22.70 -1.97 9.78
N ASP A 150 21.85 -2.88 9.30
CA ASP A 150 22.31 -4.07 8.58
C ASP A 150 22.92 -3.68 7.23
N LEU A 151 22.27 -2.77 6.49
CA LEU A 151 22.77 -2.31 5.20
C LEU A 151 24.10 -1.57 5.33
N THR A 152 24.26 -0.69 6.34
CA THR A 152 25.53 0.01 6.59
C THR A 152 26.65 -0.96 6.92
N SER A 153 26.37 -1.99 7.72
CA SER A 153 27.34 -3.04 8.06
C SER A 153 27.78 -3.82 6.82
N ARG A 154 26.85 -4.12 5.91
CA ARG A 154 27.11 -4.86 4.67
C ARG A 154 27.80 -4.03 3.60
N ILE A 155 27.48 -2.75 3.47
CA ILE A 155 28.21 -1.81 2.61
C ILE A 155 29.67 -1.76 3.04
N LYS A 156 29.94 -1.62 4.35
CA LYS A 156 31.30 -1.61 4.90
C LYS A 156 32.06 -2.91 4.60
N ALA A 157 31.40 -4.06 4.74
CA ALA A 157 31.97 -5.35 4.38
C ALA A 157 32.29 -5.42 2.87
N ALA A 158 31.35 -5.01 2.01
CA ALA A 158 31.54 -4.99 0.56
C ALA A 158 32.70 -4.07 0.14
N GLN A 159 32.81 -2.87 0.69
CA GLN A 159 33.93 -1.95 0.41
C GLN A 159 35.28 -2.51 0.89
N THR A 160 35.30 -3.31 1.95
CA THR A 160 36.51 -4.00 2.40
C THR A 160 36.92 -5.12 1.44
N THR A 161 35.95 -5.85 0.90
CA THR A 161 36.19 -6.92 -0.08
C THR A 161 36.54 -6.38 -1.47
N TYR A 162 35.96 -5.26 -1.87
CA TYR A 162 36.12 -4.65 -3.19
C TYR A 162 36.69 -3.22 -3.08
N PRO A 163 37.96 -3.08 -2.66
CA PRO A 163 38.57 -1.77 -2.49
C PRO A 163 38.68 -1.02 -3.84
N GLY A 164 38.38 0.27 -3.83
CA GLY A 164 38.43 1.13 -5.02
C GLY A 164 37.22 1.04 -5.95
N TYR A 165 36.15 0.34 -5.53
CA TYR A 165 34.87 0.34 -6.24
C TYR A 165 34.04 1.53 -5.78
N THR A 166 33.30 2.14 -6.71
CA THR A 166 32.41 3.28 -6.41
C THR A 166 31.12 2.77 -5.77
N LEU A 167 30.76 3.34 -4.61
CA LEU A 167 29.44 3.09 -4.01
C LEU A 167 28.39 3.93 -4.73
N VAL A 168 27.32 3.28 -5.17
CA VAL A 168 26.17 3.93 -5.79
C VAL A 168 24.92 3.52 -5.04
N VAL A 169 24.07 4.50 -4.73
CA VAL A 169 22.76 4.24 -4.14
C VAL A 169 21.70 4.73 -5.12
N THR A 170 20.76 3.84 -5.46
CA THR A 170 19.73 4.14 -6.45
C THR A 170 18.37 3.59 -6.06
N GLY A 171 17.33 4.11 -6.71
CA GLY A 171 15.97 3.64 -6.54
C GLY A 171 14.99 4.41 -7.40
N HIS A 172 13.84 3.78 -7.62
CA HIS A 172 12.73 4.36 -8.37
C HIS A 172 11.52 4.56 -7.45
N SER A 173 10.76 5.64 -7.66
CA SER A 173 9.54 5.95 -6.90
C SER A 173 9.79 6.05 -5.39
N PHE A 174 9.02 5.34 -4.56
CA PHE A 174 9.28 5.15 -3.13
C PHE A 174 10.74 4.72 -2.84
N GLY A 175 11.32 3.83 -3.65
CA GLY A 175 12.73 3.44 -3.51
C GLY A 175 13.69 4.60 -3.80
N GLY A 176 13.32 5.52 -4.69
CA GLY A 176 14.05 6.78 -4.91
C GLY A 176 14.03 7.69 -3.69
N ALA A 177 12.94 7.69 -2.91
CA ALA A 177 12.86 8.42 -1.65
C ALA A 177 13.85 7.85 -0.60
N LEU A 178 13.88 6.52 -0.46
CA LEU A 178 14.79 5.82 0.44
C LEU A 178 16.25 6.01 0.01
N ALA A 179 16.52 5.89 -1.29
CA ALA A 179 17.85 6.13 -1.86
C ALA A 179 18.35 7.54 -1.52
N ALA A 180 17.52 8.57 -1.70
CA ALA A 180 17.90 9.94 -1.39
C ALA A 180 18.20 10.15 0.11
N LEU A 181 17.27 9.77 1.00
CA LEU A 181 17.47 9.94 2.45
C LEU A 181 18.64 9.10 2.97
N GLY A 182 18.67 7.82 2.62
CA GLY A 182 19.71 6.89 3.03
C GLY A 182 21.09 7.29 2.51
N GLY A 183 21.17 7.72 1.25
CA GLY A 183 22.38 8.26 0.65
C GLY A 183 22.93 9.48 1.39
N THR A 184 22.05 10.42 1.73
CA THR A 184 22.42 11.62 2.51
C THR A 184 22.93 11.26 3.91
N ILE A 185 22.28 10.30 4.57
CA ILE A 185 22.68 9.81 5.90
C ILE A 185 24.02 9.07 5.83
N LEU A 186 24.23 8.22 4.81
CA LEU A 186 25.50 7.53 4.57
C LEU A 186 26.64 8.51 4.31
N ARG A 187 26.40 9.58 3.54
CA ARG A 187 27.39 10.65 3.35
C ARG A 187 27.75 11.34 4.66
N ASN A 188 26.77 11.60 5.54
CA ASN A 188 27.04 12.14 6.88
C ASN A 188 27.89 11.19 7.73
N ALA A 189 27.76 9.87 7.51
CA ALA A 189 28.59 8.85 8.13
C ALA A 189 29.98 8.67 7.48
N GLY A 190 30.31 9.46 6.45
CA GLY A 190 31.62 9.48 5.80
C GLY A 190 31.77 8.56 4.59
N TYR A 191 30.66 8.04 4.04
CA TYR A 191 30.69 7.24 2.81
C TYR A 191 30.71 8.15 1.57
N GLU A 192 31.72 7.98 0.72
CA GLU A 192 31.75 8.55 -0.63
C GLU A 192 30.85 7.72 -1.55
N LEU A 193 29.81 8.33 -2.11
CA LEU A 193 28.83 7.65 -2.97
C LEU A 193 28.17 8.60 -3.97
N ASP A 194 27.68 8.04 -5.09
CA ASP A 194 26.80 8.72 -6.04
C ASP A 194 25.32 8.33 -5.83
N LEU A 195 24.41 9.30 -5.99
CA LEU A 195 22.96 9.09 -5.86
C LEU A 195 22.25 9.24 -7.18
N TYR A 196 21.50 8.22 -7.58
CA TYR A 196 20.65 8.23 -8.78
C TYR A 196 19.22 7.88 -8.41
N THR A 197 18.29 8.81 -8.61
CA THR A 197 16.89 8.59 -8.25
C THR A 197 15.98 8.86 -9.43
N TYR A 198 14.92 8.05 -9.56
CA TYR A 198 14.01 8.10 -10.71
C TYR A 198 12.58 8.23 -10.23
N GLY A 199 11.85 9.25 -10.69
CA GLY A 199 10.47 9.47 -10.25
C GLY A 199 10.33 9.65 -8.73
N GLN A 200 11.38 10.17 -8.07
CA GLN A 200 11.42 10.30 -6.62
C GLN A 200 10.37 11.34 -6.13
N PRO A 201 9.59 11.05 -5.07
CA PRO A 201 8.73 12.02 -4.39
C PRO A 201 9.54 13.04 -3.57
N ARG A 202 8.91 14.14 -3.11
CA ARG A 202 9.59 15.07 -2.18
C ARG A 202 9.85 14.38 -0.85
N VAL A 203 11.07 14.48 -0.33
CA VAL A 203 11.51 13.71 0.86
C VAL A 203 11.59 14.53 2.14
N GLY A 204 11.49 15.85 2.07
CA GLY A 204 11.57 16.70 3.24
C GLY A 204 11.33 18.17 2.94
N ASN A 205 11.61 19.01 3.93
CA ASN A 205 11.44 20.45 3.86
C ASN A 205 12.54 21.12 2.99
N ALA A 206 12.43 22.44 2.80
CA ALA A 206 13.40 23.20 2.01
C ALA A 206 14.82 23.15 2.58
N ALA A 207 14.98 23.10 3.90
CA ALA A 207 16.30 22.98 4.54
C ALA A 207 16.96 21.64 4.20
N LEU A 208 16.21 20.54 4.25
CA LEU A 208 16.73 19.23 3.83
C LEU A 208 17.07 19.20 2.34
N ALA A 209 16.22 19.76 1.49
CA ALA A 209 16.47 19.83 0.04
C ALA A 209 17.73 20.64 -0.31
N GLU A 210 17.95 21.76 0.37
CA GLU A 210 19.17 22.57 0.25
C GLU A 210 20.40 21.81 0.75
N TYR A 211 20.27 21.11 1.87
CA TYR A 211 21.36 20.29 2.40
C TYR A 211 21.77 19.17 1.44
N MET A 212 20.80 18.42 0.91
CA MET A 212 21.03 17.37 -0.08
C MET A 212 21.70 17.91 -1.35
N THR A 213 21.27 19.09 -1.82
CA THR A 213 21.86 19.78 -2.99
C THR A 213 23.34 20.09 -2.74
N ASN A 214 23.67 20.58 -1.54
CA ASN A 214 25.03 21.00 -1.18
C ASN A 214 25.98 19.82 -0.86
N GLN A 215 25.46 18.61 -0.61
CA GLN A 215 26.27 17.40 -0.48
C GLN A 215 26.83 16.88 -1.82
N GLY A 216 26.31 17.35 -2.96
CA GLY A 216 26.78 16.96 -4.30
C GLY A 216 26.23 15.63 -4.82
N SER A 217 26.67 15.22 -6.02
CA SER A 217 26.36 13.93 -6.68
C SER A 217 24.93 13.39 -6.49
N LEU A 218 23.91 14.23 -6.73
CA LEU A 218 22.50 13.81 -6.76
C LEU A 218 21.96 13.97 -8.19
N TRP A 219 21.68 12.84 -8.81
CA TRP A 219 21.12 12.73 -10.16
C TRP A 219 19.63 12.41 -10.04
N ARG A 220 18.82 13.43 -9.74
CA ARG A 220 17.37 13.29 -9.59
C ARG A 220 16.68 13.39 -10.96
N VAL A 221 16.21 12.26 -11.47
CA VAL A 221 15.57 12.14 -12.78
C VAL A 221 14.05 12.17 -12.66
N THR A 222 13.40 12.97 -13.50
CA THR A 222 11.94 13.06 -13.64
C THR A 222 11.55 12.86 -15.11
N HIS A 223 10.30 12.50 -15.37
CA HIS A 223 9.83 12.21 -16.73
C HIS A 223 8.48 12.90 -17.01
N ASP A 224 8.42 13.68 -18.09
CA ASP A 224 7.26 14.40 -18.58
C ASP A 224 6.42 15.00 -17.43
N ASN A 225 5.14 14.66 -17.33
CA ASN A 225 4.23 15.15 -16.30
C ASN A 225 3.98 14.16 -15.14
N ASP A 226 4.94 13.25 -14.88
CA ASP A 226 4.92 12.28 -13.76
C ASP A 226 4.37 12.90 -12.47
N LEU A 227 3.34 12.25 -11.90
CA LEU A 227 2.66 12.65 -10.67
C LEU A 227 3.54 12.49 -9.42
N VAL A 228 4.42 11.49 -9.36
CA VAL A 228 5.11 11.11 -8.11
C VAL A 228 6.07 12.19 -7.61
N PRO A 229 6.90 12.83 -8.45
CA PRO A 229 7.73 13.95 -8.01
C PRO A 229 6.92 15.18 -7.59
N LYS A 230 5.61 15.22 -7.87
CA LYS A 230 4.71 16.30 -7.44
C LYS A 230 4.10 16.07 -6.06
N VAL A 231 4.34 14.93 -5.43
CA VAL A 231 3.89 14.62 -4.06
C VAL A 231 5.09 14.37 -3.11
N PRO A 232 4.95 14.63 -1.81
CA PRO A 232 3.96 15.49 -1.16
C PRO A 232 3.89 16.91 -1.77
N PRO A 233 2.73 17.60 -1.74
CA PRO A 233 2.58 18.92 -2.33
C PRO A 233 3.52 19.97 -1.73
N SER A 234 4.12 20.82 -2.59
CA SER A 234 5.10 21.82 -2.13
C SER A 234 4.51 22.90 -1.23
N HIS A 235 3.20 23.17 -1.32
CA HIS A 235 2.54 24.15 -0.45
C HIS A 235 2.41 23.68 1.00
N LEU A 236 2.65 22.39 1.28
CA LEU A 236 2.76 21.83 2.62
C LEU A 236 4.18 21.95 3.19
N GLY A 237 5.09 22.67 2.54
CA GLY A 237 6.46 22.90 3.01
C GLY A 237 7.50 21.92 2.45
N PHE A 238 7.07 20.91 1.67
CA PHE A 238 7.98 19.96 1.03
C PHE A 238 8.72 20.58 -0.16
N SER A 239 9.99 20.24 -0.34
CA SER A 239 10.81 20.73 -1.44
C SER A 239 11.65 19.62 -2.07
N HIS A 240 12.06 19.84 -3.32
CA HIS A 240 13.00 18.97 -4.03
C HIS A 240 14.40 19.56 -4.02
N ALA A 241 15.39 18.69 -3.89
CA ALA A 241 16.79 19.03 -4.11
C ALA A 241 17.06 19.28 -5.62
N SER A 242 18.17 19.97 -5.88
CA SER A 242 18.67 20.37 -7.20
C SER A 242 19.97 19.62 -7.53
N PRO A 243 20.31 19.41 -8.81
CA PRO A 243 19.51 19.68 -10.01
C PRO A 243 18.46 18.59 -10.31
N GLU A 244 17.50 18.93 -11.16
CA GLU A 244 16.59 17.97 -11.81
C GLU A 244 17.11 17.64 -13.21
N TYR A 245 17.07 16.36 -13.58
CA TYR A 245 17.28 15.90 -14.96
C TYR A 245 15.92 15.49 -15.52
N TRP A 246 15.26 16.42 -16.18
CA TRP A 246 13.88 16.26 -16.63
C TRP A 246 13.82 15.74 -18.06
N ILE A 247 13.35 14.50 -18.23
CA ILE A 247 13.10 13.90 -19.54
C ILE A 247 11.82 14.49 -20.12
N THR A 248 11.89 15.13 -21.28
CA THR A 248 10.80 15.94 -21.86
C THR A 248 9.96 15.20 -22.90
N VAL A 249 10.48 14.10 -23.45
CA VAL A 249 9.72 13.21 -24.35
C VAL A 249 8.76 12.36 -23.55
N GLY A 250 7.60 12.02 -24.14
CA GLY A 250 6.60 11.17 -23.49
C GLY A 250 6.87 9.66 -23.64
N ASP A 251 5.93 8.87 -23.12
CA ASP A 251 5.98 7.41 -23.07
C ASP A 251 6.35 6.72 -24.40
N ASP A 252 6.94 5.51 -24.28
CA ASP A 252 7.34 4.64 -25.40
C ASP A 252 8.36 5.25 -26.39
N THR A 253 9.02 6.36 -26.03
CA THR A 253 10.04 7.03 -26.84
C THR A 253 11.45 6.74 -26.31
N THR A 254 12.40 6.46 -27.21
CA THR A 254 13.81 6.32 -26.83
C THR A 254 14.39 7.68 -26.50
N VAL A 255 14.87 7.85 -25.27
CA VAL A 255 15.44 9.11 -24.78
C VAL A 255 16.83 9.33 -25.36
N THR A 256 17.08 10.55 -25.84
CA THR A 256 18.37 11.03 -26.31
C THR A 256 18.91 12.14 -25.42
N SER A 257 20.15 12.56 -25.63
CA SER A 257 20.80 13.61 -24.82
C SER A 257 20.10 14.97 -24.91
N SER A 258 19.45 15.25 -26.05
CA SER A 258 18.69 16.49 -26.26
C SER A 258 17.30 16.46 -25.64
N ASP A 259 16.86 15.31 -25.12
CA ASP A 259 15.53 15.17 -24.51
C ASP A 259 15.56 15.37 -23.00
N ILE A 260 16.73 15.69 -22.41
CA ILE A 260 16.93 15.86 -20.97
C ILE A 260 17.30 17.32 -20.67
N ASP A 261 16.37 18.02 -20.04
CA ASP A 261 16.58 19.38 -19.55
C ASP A 261 17.14 19.34 -18.12
N VAL A 262 18.28 20.02 -17.90
CA VAL A 262 18.84 20.19 -16.56
C VAL A 262 18.24 21.44 -15.90
N ILE A 263 17.44 21.23 -14.86
CA ILE A 263 16.79 22.31 -14.11
C ILE A 263 17.52 22.53 -12.79
N GLU A 264 18.10 23.72 -12.63
CA GLU A 264 18.73 24.15 -11.38
C GLU A 264 17.72 24.88 -10.49
N GLY A 265 17.96 24.81 -9.18
CA GLY A 265 17.21 25.52 -8.15
C GLY A 265 16.38 24.60 -7.27
N VAL A 266 16.59 24.68 -5.96
CA VAL A 266 15.81 23.93 -4.96
C VAL A 266 14.34 24.31 -5.07
N GLY A 267 13.47 23.30 -5.16
CA GLY A 267 12.02 23.47 -5.30
C GLY A 267 11.57 24.14 -6.60
N SER A 268 12.42 24.17 -7.65
CA SER A 268 12.08 24.77 -8.94
C SER A 268 10.82 24.15 -9.56
N LYS A 269 10.03 25.01 -10.21
CA LYS A 269 8.85 24.62 -11.01
C LYS A 269 9.11 24.66 -12.51
N ALA A 270 10.36 24.82 -12.96
CA ALA A 270 10.66 24.89 -14.38
C ALA A 270 10.67 23.52 -15.08
N GLY A 271 10.80 22.41 -14.33
CA GLY A 271 10.72 21.05 -14.84
C GLY A 271 9.38 20.36 -14.54
N ASN A 272 9.42 19.09 -14.16
CA ASN A 272 8.24 18.26 -13.92
C ASN A 272 7.21 18.93 -13.00
N ALA A 273 7.66 19.59 -11.91
CA ALA A 273 6.77 20.22 -10.95
C ALA A 273 5.91 21.36 -11.51
N GLY A 274 6.27 21.94 -12.66
CA GLY A 274 5.49 22.99 -13.35
C GLY A 274 4.50 22.47 -14.38
N THR A 275 4.54 21.19 -14.73
CA THR A 275 3.67 20.60 -15.76
C THR A 275 2.23 20.47 -15.27
N LEU A 276 1.28 20.71 -16.17
CA LEU A 276 -0.16 20.54 -15.94
C LEU A 276 -0.58 19.07 -16.16
N ASP A 277 -1.77 18.69 -15.68
CA ASP A 277 -2.41 17.38 -15.89
C ASP A 277 -1.53 16.16 -15.52
N PRO A 278 -1.18 15.98 -14.24
CA PRO A 278 -0.22 14.97 -13.84
C PRO A 278 -0.66 13.53 -14.21
N SER A 279 0.26 12.75 -14.76
CA SER A 279 0.03 11.36 -15.14
C SER A 279 0.86 10.40 -14.30
N ILE A 280 0.22 9.34 -13.81
CA ILE A 280 0.92 8.24 -13.16
C ILE A 280 1.46 7.22 -14.18
N ASP A 281 1.05 7.28 -15.44
CA ASP A 281 1.54 6.36 -16.47
C ASP A 281 2.97 6.75 -16.90
N ASN A 282 3.24 8.06 -17.00
CA ASN A 282 4.57 8.63 -17.19
C ASN A 282 5.56 8.26 -16.07
N HIS A 283 5.09 7.76 -14.94
CA HIS A 283 5.96 7.30 -13.85
C HIS A 283 6.69 6.00 -14.18
N TYR A 284 6.12 5.12 -15.00
CA TYR A 284 6.67 3.78 -15.25
C TYR A 284 7.67 3.74 -16.42
N CYS A 285 7.80 4.83 -17.17
CA CYS A 285 8.62 4.90 -18.38
C CYS A 285 9.94 5.65 -18.10
N GLY A 286 11.04 4.89 -18.02
CA GLY A 286 12.40 5.42 -18.05
C GLY A 286 13.00 5.41 -19.46
N PRO A 287 14.27 5.82 -19.62
CA PRO A 287 14.97 5.99 -20.90
C PRO A 287 14.89 4.83 -21.91
N GLN A 288 14.54 3.61 -21.47
CA GLN A 288 14.29 2.45 -22.32
C GLN A 288 13.21 1.49 -21.75
N GLY A 289 11.98 1.96 -21.49
CA GLY A 289 10.86 1.06 -21.18
C GLY A 289 10.57 0.05 -22.32
N PRO A 290 10.37 -1.26 -22.04
CA PRO A 290 10.21 -2.26 -23.09
C PRO A 290 8.86 -2.18 -23.82
N ARG A 291 8.91 -2.30 -25.15
CA ARG A 291 7.80 -2.41 -26.11
C ARG A 291 6.88 -3.62 -25.81
N ARG A 292 6.04 -3.56 -24.78
CA ARG A 292 5.13 -4.67 -24.42
C ARG A 292 3.89 -4.75 -25.34
N ARG A 293 3.57 -3.68 -26.07
CA ARG A 293 2.30 -3.56 -26.82
C ARG A 293 2.28 -4.22 -28.21
N SER A 294 3.43 -4.50 -28.83
CA SER A 294 3.47 -5.06 -30.20
C SER A 294 3.37 -6.59 -30.25
N ARG A 295 3.86 -7.31 -29.23
CA ARG A 295 3.81 -8.78 -29.18
C ARG A 295 2.42 -9.34 -28.85
N MET A 296 1.65 -8.69 -27.97
CA MET A 296 0.29 -9.13 -27.64
C MET A 296 -0.65 -9.07 -28.86
N LYS A 297 -0.59 -8.02 -29.68
CA LYS A 297 -1.45 -7.91 -30.88
C LYS A 297 -1.18 -9.03 -31.89
N ALA A 298 0.08 -9.44 -32.04
CA ALA A 298 0.45 -10.56 -32.92
C ALA A 298 -0.03 -11.92 -32.36
N ILE A 299 0.08 -12.13 -31.05
CA ILE A 299 -0.37 -13.36 -30.38
C ILE A 299 -1.89 -13.48 -30.44
N PHE A 300 -2.63 -12.41 -30.12
CA PHE A 300 -4.10 -12.40 -30.22
C PHE A 300 -4.57 -12.59 -31.66
N LEU A 301 -3.92 -12.00 -32.65
CA LEU A 301 -4.24 -12.22 -34.06
C LEU A 301 -4.00 -13.68 -34.47
N THR A 302 -2.93 -14.29 -33.99
CA THR A 302 -2.60 -15.70 -34.28
C THR A 302 -3.59 -16.65 -33.60
N ILE A 303 -3.93 -16.40 -32.33
CA ILE A 303 -4.95 -17.17 -31.59
C ILE A 303 -6.31 -17.01 -32.26
N PHE A 304 -6.68 -15.81 -32.70
CA PHE A 304 -7.95 -15.58 -33.38
C PHE A 304 -8.03 -16.29 -34.73
N ILE A 305 -6.93 -16.34 -35.49
CA ILE A 305 -6.85 -17.10 -36.74
C ILE A 305 -6.95 -18.62 -36.47
N VAL A 306 -6.27 -19.12 -35.44
CA VAL A 306 -6.32 -20.55 -35.07
C VAL A 306 -7.71 -20.96 -34.59
N ILE A 307 -8.38 -20.13 -33.79
CA ILE A 307 -9.76 -20.37 -33.32
C ILE A 307 -10.75 -20.27 -34.48
N ALA A 308 -10.61 -19.29 -35.38
CA ALA A 308 -11.44 -19.17 -36.56
C ALA A 308 -11.30 -20.38 -37.50
N LEU A 309 -10.07 -20.87 -37.70
CA LEU A 309 -9.81 -22.09 -38.47
C LEU A 309 -10.37 -23.34 -37.77
N TYR A 310 -10.23 -23.45 -36.45
CA TYR A 310 -10.80 -24.56 -35.68
C TYR A 310 -12.33 -24.62 -35.78
N LEU A 311 -13.00 -23.47 -35.67
CA LEU A 311 -14.46 -23.37 -35.81
C LEU A 311 -14.95 -23.62 -37.24
N LEU A 312 -14.14 -23.28 -38.26
CA LEU A 312 -14.43 -23.57 -39.66
C LEU A 312 -14.28 -25.06 -40.03
N PHE A 313 -13.41 -25.81 -39.34
CA PHE A 313 -13.13 -27.22 -39.67
C PHE A 313 -13.81 -28.25 -38.77
N PHE A 314 -14.18 -27.91 -37.52
CA PHE A 314 -14.67 -28.90 -36.54
C PHE A 314 -16.12 -28.71 -36.06
N SER A 315 -16.88 -27.80 -36.67
CA SER A 315 -18.31 -27.67 -36.39
C SER A 315 -19.14 -28.70 -37.19
N THR A 316 -19.08 -29.96 -36.80
CA THR A 316 -20.21 -30.91 -36.89
C THR A 316 -19.86 -32.23 -36.21
N THR A 317 -20.47 -32.54 -35.06
CA THR A 317 -21.28 -33.76 -34.83
C THR A 317 -21.88 -33.71 -33.42
N LYS A 318 -23.19 -33.95 -33.32
CA LYS A 318 -23.96 -34.08 -32.07
C LYS A 318 -23.98 -35.53 -31.58
N SER A 319 -24.17 -35.66 -30.27
CA SER A 319 -24.90 -36.73 -29.50
C SER A 319 -24.01 -37.57 -28.57
N PRO A 320 -24.60 -38.28 -27.58
CA PRO A 320 -25.39 -37.77 -26.47
C PRO A 320 -24.94 -38.34 -25.10
N VAL A 321 -25.51 -37.77 -24.04
CA VAL A 321 -25.35 -38.12 -22.63
C VAL A 321 -25.71 -39.58 -22.32
N LYS A 322 -24.93 -40.22 -21.43
CA LYS A 322 -25.40 -41.36 -20.62
C LYS A 322 -25.01 -41.18 -19.15
N THR A 323 -26.04 -41.30 -18.32
CA THR A 323 -26.04 -41.37 -16.87
C THR A 323 -25.79 -42.82 -16.43
N GLU A 324 -24.91 -43.07 -15.48
CA GLU A 324 -24.93 -44.31 -14.69
C GLU A 324 -24.70 -44.03 -13.21
N THR A 325 -25.68 -44.48 -12.44
CA THR A 325 -25.70 -44.62 -10.99
C THR A 325 -24.88 -45.83 -10.56
N GLY A 326 -24.06 -45.68 -9.52
CA GLY A 326 -23.33 -46.77 -8.88
C GLY A 326 -23.32 -46.63 -7.36
N SER A 327 -24.22 -47.36 -6.71
CA SER A 327 -24.27 -47.63 -5.27
C SER A 327 -23.14 -48.57 -4.86
N TYR A 328 -22.41 -48.29 -3.78
CA TYR A 328 -21.80 -49.33 -2.95
C TYR A 328 -21.75 -48.91 -1.48
N ALA A 329 -22.25 -49.81 -0.64
CA ALA A 329 -22.39 -49.69 0.80
C ALA A 329 -21.11 -50.08 1.57
N GLU A 330 -21.03 -49.51 2.76
CA GLU A 330 -20.26 -49.81 3.98
C GLU A 330 -19.38 -51.08 4.06
N LYS A 331 -18.20 -50.92 4.68
CA LYS A 331 -17.82 -51.79 5.81
C LYS A 331 -16.82 -51.15 6.78
N HIS A 332 -17.14 -51.35 8.05
CA HIS A 332 -16.47 -51.00 9.29
C HIS A 332 -14.96 -51.30 9.40
N GLY A 333 -14.28 -50.45 10.17
CA GLY A 333 -13.05 -50.75 10.90
C GLY A 333 -12.87 -49.78 12.09
N SER A 334 -13.26 -50.21 13.28
CA SER A 334 -12.97 -49.63 14.61
C SER A 334 -11.47 -49.89 14.94
N THR A 335 -10.69 -49.08 15.67
CA THR A 335 -10.83 -48.68 17.09
C THR A 335 -9.75 -47.64 17.50
N LYS A 336 -10.20 -46.68 18.33
CA LYS A 336 -9.60 -46.12 19.58
C LYS A 336 -8.30 -45.30 19.57
N SER A 337 -8.44 -44.04 20.03
CA SER A 337 -7.90 -43.61 21.35
C SER A 337 -8.70 -42.42 21.90
N ASP A 338 -9.32 -42.63 23.06
CA ASP A 338 -9.91 -41.61 23.93
C ASP A 338 -8.84 -40.66 24.47
N GLU A 339 -9.06 -39.34 24.40
CA GLU A 339 -8.55 -38.42 25.42
C GLU A 339 -9.47 -37.19 25.58
N LEU A 340 -10.10 -37.12 26.75
CA LEU A 340 -10.77 -35.99 27.42
C LEU A 340 -11.79 -35.14 26.62
N ALA A 341 -13.02 -35.65 26.50
CA ALA A 341 -14.20 -34.80 26.40
C ALA A 341 -14.49 -34.16 27.77
N ARG A 342 -14.01 -32.92 27.98
CA ARG A 342 -14.62 -32.03 28.98
C ARG A 342 -16.06 -31.73 28.54
N PRO A 343 -17.04 -31.68 29.46
CA PRO A 343 -18.40 -31.32 29.08
C PRO A 343 -18.39 -29.91 28.49
N ALA A 344 -18.70 -29.79 27.20
CA ALA A 344 -18.73 -28.52 26.51
C ALA A 344 -19.86 -27.67 27.09
N VAL A 345 -19.49 -26.65 27.87
CA VAL A 345 -20.38 -25.53 28.14
C VAL A 345 -20.81 -25.00 26.76
N PRO A 346 -22.12 -24.85 26.48
CA PRO A 346 -22.57 -24.32 25.20
C PRO A 346 -21.91 -22.95 24.98
N ARG A 347 -21.02 -22.86 23.98
CA ARG A 347 -20.34 -21.60 23.65
C ARG A 347 -21.39 -20.65 23.08
N ARG A 348 -21.82 -19.67 23.87
CA ARG A 348 -22.80 -18.68 23.44
C ARG A 348 -22.17 -17.57 22.60
N LYS A 349 -20.92 -17.19 22.89
CA LYS A 349 -20.25 -16.04 22.28
C LYS A 349 -18.75 -16.27 22.13
N GLU A 350 -18.18 -15.88 21.00
CA GLU A 350 -16.74 -16.02 20.73
C GLU A 350 -16.17 -14.84 19.95
N MET A 351 -14.93 -14.45 20.28
CA MET A 351 -14.13 -13.45 19.56
C MET A 351 -13.08 -14.18 18.72
N VAL A 352 -13.08 -13.91 17.42
CA VAL A 352 -12.14 -14.43 16.43
C VAL A 352 -11.18 -13.30 16.08
N VAL A 353 -9.89 -13.53 16.32
CA VAL A 353 -8.88 -12.48 16.29
C VAL A 353 -7.75 -12.88 15.34
N ALA A 354 -7.51 -12.07 14.33
CA ALA A 354 -6.29 -12.16 13.51
C ALA A 354 -5.18 -11.35 14.20
N SER A 355 -4.04 -11.98 14.47
CA SER A 355 -2.96 -11.41 15.26
C SER A 355 -1.60 -11.72 14.65
N MET A 356 -0.63 -10.85 14.90
CA MET A 356 0.80 -11.13 14.74
C MET A 356 1.41 -11.51 16.10
N LYS A 357 2.60 -12.09 16.08
CA LYS A 357 3.35 -12.50 17.28
C LYS A 357 3.73 -11.31 18.17
N SER A 358 3.89 -10.14 17.55
CA SER A 358 4.24 -8.88 18.22
C SER A 358 3.04 -8.17 18.86
N ASP A 359 1.80 -8.60 18.59
CA ASP A 359 0.61 -7.96 19.12
C ASP A 359 0.34 -8.38 20.57
N ASP A 360 -0.13 -7.43 21.39
CA ASP A 360 -0.65 -7.72 22.72
C ASP A 360 -2.16 -7.96 22.67
N THR A 361 -2.56 -9.21 22.88
CA THR A 361 -3.96 -9.64 22.96
C THR A 361 -4.42 -9.95 24.39
N SER A 362 -3.59 -9.67 25.41
CA SER A 362 -3.89 -10.02 26.81
C SER A 362 -5.12 -9.28 27.35
N TRP A 363 -5.35 -8.06 26.88
CA TRP A 363 -6.51 -7.22 27.22
C TRP A 363 -7.86 -7.92 26.95
N LEU A 364 -7.95 -8.79 25.94
CA LEU A 364 -9.19 -9.53 25.65
C LEU A 364 -9.60 -10.44 26.81
N SER A 365 -8.62 -11.04 27.49
CA SER A 365 -8.89 -11.91 28.64
C SER A 365 -9.21 -11.10 29.89
N GLU A 366 -8.56 -9.95 30.05
CA GLU A 366 -8.79 -9.02 31.17
C GLU A 366 -10.20 -8.40 31.12
N TYR A 367 -10.61 -7.88 29.96
CA TYR A 367 -11.81 -7.06 29.86
C TYR A 367 -13.06 -7.80 29.39
N PHE A 368 -12.90 -8.98 28.77
CA PHE A 368 -14.01 -9.79 28.24
C PHE A 368 -13.96 -11.24 28.72
N PRO A 369 -13.86 -11.52 30.04
CA PRO A 369 -13.64 -12.88 30.55
C PRO A 369 -14.75 -13.88 30.19
N ASP A 370 -15.96 -13.41 29.92
CA ASP A 370 -17.12 -14.23 29.54
C ASP A 370 -17.13 -14.67 28.07
N TRP A 371 -16.34 -14.04 27.20
CA TRP A 371 -16.20 -14.42 25.80
C TRP A 371 -15.18 -15.56 25.64
N THR A 372 -15.48 -16.53 24.77
CA THR A 372 -14.43 -17.43 24.26
C THR A 372 -13.56 -16.66 23.28
N LYS A 373 -12.27 -17.00 23.16
CA LYS A 373 -11.35 -16.36 22.21
C LYS A 373 -10.66 -17.41 21.34
N SER A 374 -10.67 -17.17 20.04
CA SER A 374 -9.88 -17.89 19.05
C SER A 374 -8.91 -16.89 18.41
N ILE A 375 -7.66 -16.89 18.91
CA ILE A 375 -6.61 -15.95 18.50
C ILE A 375 -5.66 -16.69 17.55
N TYR A 376 -5.71 -16.32 16.27
CA TYR A 376 -4.85 -16.89 15.24
C TYR A 376 -3.61 -16.03 15.06
N VAL A 377 -2.43 -16.59 15.31
CA VAL A 377 -1.14 -15.91 15.11
C VAL A 377 -0.59 -16.32 13.75
N VAL A 378 -0.65 -15.41 12.77
CA VAL A 378 -0.45 -15.75 11.34
C VAL A 378 1.01 -15.82 10.91
N ASP A 379 1.90 -15.23 11.70
CA ASP A 379 3.36 -15.17 11.50
C ASP A 379 4.13 -16.17 12.38
N ASP A 380 3.44 -17.02 13.15
CA ASP A 380 4.04 -18.11 13.94
C ASP A 380 3.41 -19.47 13.59
N LYS A 381 4.14 -20.28 12.82
CA LYS A 381 3.71 -21.63 12.39
C LYS A 381 3.55 -22.62 13.54
N HIS A 382 4.06 -22.30 14.73
CA HIS A 382 3.96 -23.14 15.92
C HIS A 382 2.89 -22.63 16.91
N ALA A 383 2.19 -21.54 16.59
CA ALA A 383 1.10 -21.06 17.43
C ALA A 383 -0.04 -22.09 17.52
N PRO A 384 -0.74 -22.17 18.66
CA PRO A 384 -1.84 -23.11 18.85
C PRO A 384 -2.95 -22.99 17.80
N LEU A 385 -3.21 -21.77 17.33
CA LEU A 385 -4.07 -21.48 16.20
C LEU A 385 -3.27 -20.62 15.21
N THR A 386 -3.17 -21.09 13.97
CA THR A 386 -2.49 -20.40 12.88
C THR A 386 -3.15 -20.78 11.54
N VAL A 387 -2.69 -20.19 10.44
CA VAL A 387 -3.18 -20.45 9.09
C VAL A 387 -2.10 -21.15 8.26
N THR A 388 -2.52 -21.98 7.30
CA THR A 388 -1.58 -22.70 6.42
C THR A 388 -0.85 -21.76 5.47
N ARG A 389 -1.47 -20.63 5.11
CA ARG A 389 -0.91 -19.59 4.25
C ARG A 389 -1.35 -18.23 4.75
N ASN A 390 -0.41 -17.34 5.07
CA ASN A 390 -0.72 -15.96 5.41
C ASN A 390 -0.95 -15.14 4.14
N LYS A 391 -2.20 -15.04 3.69
CA LYS A 391 -2.62 -14.31 2.47
C LYS A 391 -4.05 -13.80 2.56
N GLY A 392 -4.34 -12.60 2.07
CA GLY A 392 -5.63 -11.93 2.16
C GLY A 392 -5.87 -11.27 3.51
N ARG A 393 -4.81 -10.86 4.23
CA ARG A 393 -4.89 -10.23 5.56
C ARG A 393 -5.73 -11.08 6.55
N GLU A 394 -6.62 -10.45 7.32
CA GLU A 394 -7.52 -11.10 8.30
C GLU A 394 -8.50 -12.11 7.66
N SER A 395 -8.73 -12.01 6.36
CA SER A 395 -9.74 -12.83 5.68
C SER A 395 -9.41 -14.32 5.70
N MET A 396 -8.13 -14.69 5.65
CA MET A 396 -7.72 -16.09 5.77
C MET A 396 -8.07 -16.67 7.14
N VAL A 397 -7.84 -15.89 8.20
CA VAL A 397 -8.18 -16.28 9.57
C VAL A 397 -9.68 -16.49 9.70
N TYR A 398 -10.47 -15.53 9.22
CA TYR A 398 -11.93 -15.56 9.37
C TYR A 398 -12.56 -16.73 8.61
N LEU A 399 -12.13 -16.97 7.37
CA LEU A 399 -12.57 -18.13 6.59
C LEU A 399 -12.13 -19.45 7.23
N THR A 400 -10.89 -19.54 7.71
CA THR A 400 -10.37 -20.75 8.37
C THR A 400 -11.18 -21.07 9.62
N TYR A 401 -11.43 -20.08 10.49
CA TYR A 401 -12.27 -20.27 11.67
C TYR A 401 -13.68 -20.78 11.32
N ILE A 402 -14.35 -20.14 10.34
CA ILE A 402 -15.70 -20.54 9.92
C ILE A 402 -15.71 -21.98 9.42
N ILE A 403 -14.74 -22.37 8.58
CA ILE A 403 -14.65 -23.71 7.98
C ILE A 403 -14.39 -24.76 9.06
N ASP A 404 -13.42 -24.52 9.93
CA ASP A 404 -12.97 -25.50 10.93
C ASP A 404 -14.03 -25.71 12.02
N ASN A 405 -14.79 -24.66 12.34
CA ASN A 405 -15.82 -24.69 13.38
C ASN A 405 -17.24 -24.82 12.84
N TYR A 406 -17.44 -25.01 11.53
CA TYR A 406 -18.75 -24.89 10.86
C TYR A 406 -19.90 -25.66 11.56
N ASN A 407 -19.63 -26.86 12.06
CA ASN A 407 -20.63 -27.71 12.74
C ASN A 407 -20.82 -27.38 14.24
N ASN A 408 -19.93 -26.58 14.82
CA ASN A 408 -19.85 -26.27 16.25
C ASN A 408 -19.79 -24.76 16.53
N LEU A 409 -20.26 -23.92 15.60
CA LEU A 409 -20.23 -22.46 15.73
C LEU A 409 -20.99 -22.01 16.99
N PRO A 410 -20.48 -20.98 17.71
CA PRO A 410 -21.19 -20.37 18.82
C PRO A 410 -22.37 -19.52 18.33
N ASP A 411 -23.33 -19.22 19.20
CA ASP A 411 -24.55 -18.49 18.82
C ASP A 411 -24.23 -17.11 18.20
N THR A 412 -23.17 -16.46 18.67
CA THR A 412 -22.68 -15.16 18.20
C THR A 412 -21.15 -15.12 18.13
N MET A 413 -20.63 -14.55 17.05
CA MET A 413 -19.20 -14.41 16.79
C MET A 413 -18.88 -12.93 16.53
N LEU A 414 -17.76 -12.45 17.05
CA LEU A 414 -17.18 -11.16 16.66
C LEU A 414 -15.84 -11.42 15.97
N PHE A 415 -15.67 -10.86 14.78
CA PHE A 415 -14.44 -10.88 14.02
C PHE A 415 -13.78 -9.51 14.19
N ILE A 416 -12.61 -9.49 14.82
CA ILE A 416 -11.92 -8.25 15.22
C ILE A 416 -10.42 -8.34 14.95
N HIS A 417 -9.73 -7.20 14.98
CA HIS A 417 -8.26 -7.16 14.98
C HIS A 417 -7.70 -7.31 16.41
N SER A 418 -6.40 -7.55 16.50
CA SER A 418 -5.68 -7.88 17.75
C SER A 418 -5.48 -6.70 18.72
N LYS A 419 -5.21 -5.50 18.20
CA LYS A 419 -4.81 -4.34 19.00
C LYS A 419 -5.99 -3.70 19.72
N ARG A 420 -5.82 -3.40 21.02
CA ARG A 420 -6.80 -2.62 21.80
C ARG A 420 -6.98 -1.23 21.21
N TYR A 421 -5.89 -0.52 20.97
CA TYR A 421 -5.93 0.81 20.37
C TYR A 421 -5.54 0.72 18.89
N GLN A 422 -6.49 1.04 18.01
CA GLN A 422 -6.27 1.06 16.56
C GLN A 422 -7.36 1.88 15.88
N TRP A 423 -7.01 2.67 14.87
CA TRP A 423 -7.93 3.58 14.18
C TRP A 423 -9.14 2.91 13.51
N HIS A 424 -9.11 1.58 13.38
CA HIS A 424 -10.24 0.77 12.91
C HIS A 424 -11.40 0.70 13.92
N ASN A 425 -11.16 1.00 15.19
CA ASN A 425 -12.18 0.98 16.25
C ASN A 425 -13.02 2.26 16.20
N ASP A 426 -14.34 2.09 16.25
CA ASP A 426 -15.29 3.20 16.16
C ASP A 426 -15.52 3.89 17.52
N ASP A 427 -14.43 4.44 18.03
CA ASP A 427 -14.31 5.13 19.31
C ASP A 427 -13.43 6.37 19.21
N PRO A 428 -13.71 7.46 19.97
CA PRO A 428 -12.92 8.69 19.94
C PRO A 428 -11.42 8.46 20.10
N TYR A 429 -11.03 7.60 21.05
CA TYR A 429 -9.62 7.29 21.30
C TYR A 429 -9.18 6.01 20.62
N TYR A 430 -9.97 5.51 19.68
CA TYR A 430 -9.72 4.28 18.94
C TYR A 430 -9.56 3.07 19.86
N ASP A 431 -10.15 3.12 21.06
CA ASP A 431 -10.14 2.02 22.04
C ASP A 431 -11.20 0.98 21.63
N GLY A 432 -10.80 -0.28 21.56
CA GLY A 432 -11.70 -1.39 21.26
C GLY A 432 -12.63 -1.74 22.42
N ILE A 433 -12.29 -1.37 23.66
CA ILE A 433 -13.07 -1.78 24.83
C ILE A 433 -14.49 -1.18 24.83
N PRO A 434 -14.70 0.14 24.72
CA PRO A 434 -16.04 0.72 24.77
C PRO A 434 -17.01 0.15 23.72
N PRO A 435 -16.68 0.09 22.41
CA PRO A 435 -17.61 -0.43 21.42
C PRO A 435 -17.90 -1.92 21.62
N LEU A 436 -16.90 -2.74 21.95
CA LEU A 436 -17.09 -4.18 22.16
C LEU A 436 -17.91 -4.50 23.42
N ARG A 437 -17.81 -3.70 24.49
CA ARG A 437 -18.65 -3.85 25.68
C ARG A 437 -20.11 -3.50 25.42
N ASN A 438 -20.34 -2.52 24.56
CA ASN A 438 -21.65 -1.97 24.27
C ASN A 438 -22.36 -2.69 23.11
N VAL A 439 -21.71 -3.68 22.49
CA VAL A 439 -22.28 -4.40 21.35
C VAL A 439 -23.58 -5.11 21.71
N GLN A 440 -24.64 -4.85 20.94
CA GLN A 440 -25.97 -5.39 21.17
C GLN A 440 -26.11 -6.77 20.51
N ILE A 441 -25.81 -7.83 21.27
CA ILE A 441 -25.90 -9.21 20.79
C ILE A 441 -27.27 -9.58 20.22
N PRO A 442 -28.41 -9.20 20.84
CA PRO A 442 -29.73 -9.48 20.25
C PRO A 442 -29.87 -8.89 18.85
N TYR A 443 -29.32 -7.70 18.61
CA TYR A 443 -29.34 -7.05 17.30
C TYR A 443 -28.47 -7.80 16.28
N ILE A 444 -27.28 -8.29 16.67
CA ILE A 444 -26.46 -9.16 15.81
C ILE A 444 -27.22 -10.44 15.44
N GLN A 445 -27.89 -11.05 16.41
CA GLN A 445 -28.67 -12.28 16.19
C GLN A 445 -29.87 -12.04 15.27
N GLU A 446 -30.54 -10.91 15.41
CA GLU A 446 -31.66 -10.51 14.56
C GLU A 446 -31.21 -10.17 13.12
N GLN A 447 -30.15 -9.36 12.97
CA GLN A 447 -29.69 -8.91 11.66
C GLN A 447 -28.82 -9.93 10.92
N GLY A 448 -28.29 -10.91 11.65
CA GLY A 448 -27.42 -11.97 11.16
C GLY A 448 -25.98 -11.53 10.87
N TYR A 449 -25.79 -10.34 10.28
CA TYR A 449 -24.53 -9.66 10.04
C TYR A 449 -24.64 -8.20 10.45
N VAL A 450 -23.63 -7.71 11.17
CA VAL A 450 -23.51 -6.31 11.62
C VAL A 450 -22.07 -5.86 11.48
N ASN A 451 -21.84 -4.74 10.79
CA ASN A 451 -20.52 -4.10 10.77
C ASN A 451 -20.26 -3.40 12.13
N LEU A 452 -19.05 -3.55 12.68
CA LEU A 452 -18.67 -2.93 13.96
C LEU A 452 -18.13 -1.49 13.78
N ARG A 453 -18.36 -0.89 12.61
CA ARG A 453 -18.10 0.51 12.28
C ARG A 453 -19.36 1.15 11.70
N CYS A 454 -19.81 2.21 12.34
CA CYS A 454 -20.99 2.99 12.02
C CYS A 454 -20.67 4.28 11.27
N VAL A 455 -19.49 4.88 11.51
CA VAL A 455 -19.06 6.06 10.76
C VAL A 455 -18.82 5.72 9.29
N TRP A 456 -19.25 6.58 8.38
CA TRP A 456 -19.09 6.38 6.93
C TRP A 456 -17.69 6.71 6.42
N THR A 457 -16.87 7.33 7.27
CA THR A 457 -15.49 7.69 6.94
C THR A 457 -14.71 6.44 6.53
N LEU A 458 -14.38 6.39 5.22
CA LEU A 458 -13.85 5.25 4.45
C LEU A 458 -14.89 4.16 4.16
N GLY A 459 -15.18 3.96 2.87
CA GLY A 459 -16.00 2.86 2.37
C GLY A 459 -17.46 3.20 2.05
N CYS A 460 -18.04 4.20 2.71
CA CYS A 460 -19.42 4.65 2.50
C CYS A 460 -19.51 6.09 1.94
N PRO A 461 -20.57 6.44 1.18
CA PRO A 461 -21.67 5.56 0.78
C PRO A 461 -21.30 4.61 -0.35
N ILE A 462 -20.30 4.95 -1.16
CA ILE A 462 -19.86 4.18 -2.32
C ILE A 462 -18.34 4.22 -2.35
N GLU A 463 -17.73 3.05 -2.19
CA GLU A 463 -16.29 2.89 -2.35
C GLU A 463 -15.97 2.48 -3.78
N ILE A 464 -16.61 1.42 -4.29
CA ILE A 464 -16.20 0.75 -5.53
C ILE A 464 -17.33 0.89 -6.56
N ARG A 465 -16.97 1.25 -7.80
CA ARG A 465 -17.83 1.17 -8.99
C ARG A 465 -17.25 0.18 -9.98
N PRO A 466 -17.60 -1.12 -9.90
CA PRO A 466 -16.94 -2.19 -10.66
C PRO A 466 -16.91 -1.98 -12.19
N HIS A 467 -17.85 -1.20 -12.75
CA HIS A 467 -17.92 -0.94 -14.19
C HIS A 467 -17.15 0.30 -14.64
N THR A 468 -17.02 1.32 -13.79
CA THR A 468 -16.51 2.64 -14.18
C THR A 468 -15.21 3.04 -13.49
N ASP A 469 -14.85 2.37 -12.39
CA ASP A 469 -13.56 2.55 -11.74
C ASP A 469 -12.46 1.82 -12.53
N THR A 470 -12.35 2.15 -13.82
CA THR A 470 -11.27 1.68 -14.66
C THR A 470 -9.99 2.48 -14.42
N HIS A 471 -10.07 3.73 -13.90
CA HIS A 471 -8.92 4.57 -13.57
C HIS A 471 -9.30 5.70 -12.58
N ARG A 472 -9.79 5.38 -11.37
CA ARG A 472 -9.92 6.39 -10.29
C ARG A 472 -8.79 6.25 -9.28
N SER A 473 -8.14 7.38 -8.98
CA SER A 473 -6.96 7.50 -8.11
C SER A 473 -7.18 7.07 -6.66
N ASN A 474 -8.43 6.89 -6.21
CA ASN A 474 -8.76 6.68 -4.80
C ASN A 474 -9.38 5.30 -4.50
N VAL A 475 -9.50 4.39 -5.49
CA VAL A 475 -10.13 3.08 -5.28
C VAL A 475 -9.39 2.02 -6.10
N HIS A 476 -8.40 1.37 -5.49
CA HIS A 476 -7.56 0.34 -6.12
C HIS A 476 -8.25 -1.01 -6.31
N ALA A 477 -9.54 -1.10 -5.99
CA ALA A 477 -10.29 -2.32 -6.16
C ALA A 477 -11.14 -2.34 -7.43
N GLY A 478 -11.53 -1.22 -8.06
CA GLY A 478 -12.52 -1.20 -9.16
C GLY A 478 -12.34 -2.26 -10.27
N GLU A 479 -11.17 -2.26 -10.92
CA GLU A 479 -10.83 -3.18 -12.01
C GLU A 479 -10.73 -4.65 -11.53
N TYR A 480 -10.06 -4.89 -10.40
CA TYR A 480 -9.83 -6.24 -9.87
C TYR A 480 -11.03 -6.81 -9.12
N PHE A 481 -11.83 -5.96 -8.50
CA PHE A 481 -13.05 -6.29 -7.77
C PHE A 481 -14.08 -6.83 -8.72
N LYS A 482 -14.21 -6.28 -9.92
CA LYS A 482 -15.11 -6.85 -10.93
C LYS A 482 -14.79 -8.33 -11.20
N ASN A 483 -13.54 -8.65 -11.47
CA ASN A 483 -13.12 -10.03 -11.77
C ASN A 483 -13.18 -10.92 -10.52
N GLY A 484 -12.67 -10.43 -9.38
CA GLY A 484 -12.73 -11.14 -8.10
C GLY A 484 -14.18 -11.40 -7.65
N PHE A 485 -15.09 -10.45 -7.87
CA PHE A 485 -16.52 -10.63 -7.59
C PHE A 485 -17.14 -11.71 -8.46
N MET A 486 -16.82 -11.76 -9.76
CA MET A 486 -17.30 -12.82 -10.65
C MET A 486 -16.82 -14.22 -10.21
N GLU A 487 -15.60 -14.32 -9.68
CA GLU A 487 -15.03 -15.57 -9.18
C GLU A 487 -15.60 -15.98 -7.82
N LEU A 488 -15.79 -15.01 -6.91
CA LEU A 488 -16.39 -15.23 -5.59
C LEU A 488 -17.88 -15.57 -5.71
N PHE A 489 -18.62 -14.85 -6.57
CA PHE A 489 -20.06 -14.95 -6.74
C PHE A 489 -20.44 -15.39 -8.16
N PRO A 490 -20.13 -16.63 -8.56
CA PRO A 490 -20.37 -17.10 -9.92
C PRO A 490 -21.86 -17.05 -10.26
N GLY A 491 -22.18 -16.38 -11.38
CA GLY A 491 -23.55 -16.25 -11.88
C GLY A 491 -24.38 -15.14 -11.23
N ILE A 492 -23.82 -14.40 -10.27
CA ILE A 492 -24.46 -13.20 -9.71
C ILE A 492 -24.09 -11.99 -10.56
N PRO A 493 -25.05 -11.13 -10.96
CA PRO A 493 -24.74 -9.89 -11.67
C PRO A 493 -23.79 -9.02 -10.85
N ILE A 494 -22.78 -8.46 -11.51
CA ILE A 494 -21.86 -7.52 -10.88
C ILE A 494 -22.65 -6.27 -10.46
N PRO A 495 -22.49 -5.79 -9.22
CA PRO A 495 -23.16 -4.58 -8.76
C PRO A 495 -22.59 -3.33 -9.43
N GLU A 496 -23.44 -2.32 -9.65
CA GLU A 496 -23.02 -1.02 -10.19
C GLU A 496 -22.16 -0.24 -9.18
N GLU A 497 -22.51 -0.33 -7.90
CA GLU A 497 -21.84 0.34 -6.80
C GLU A 497 -21.74 -0.60 -5.59
N VAL A 498 -20.64 -0.51 -4.87
CA VAL A 498 -20.38 -1.24 -3.62
C VAL A 498 -19.91 -0.25 -2.58
N GLY A 499 -20.48 -0.34 -1.38
CA GLY A 499 -20.12 0.53 -0.27
C GLY A 499 -20.46 -0.11 1.06
N VAL A 500 -19.55 -0.02 2.00
CA VAL A 500 -19.71 -0.47 3.39
C VAL A 500 -18.63 0.22 4.20
N SER A 501 -18.90 0.58 5.46
CA SER A 501 -17.86 1.13 6.32
C SER A 501 -16.69 0.15 6.43
N CYS A 502 -15.48 0.66 6.22
CA CYS A 502 -14.24 -0.12 6.11
C CYS A 502 -13.98 -1.10 7.28
N CYS A 503 -13.03 -1.99 7.01
CA CYS A 503 -12.01 -2.50 7.92
C CYS A 503 -12.31 -3.88 8.53
N ALA A 504 -13.20 -4.65 7.90
CA ALA A 504 -13.44 -6.07 8.15
C ALA A 504 -13.74 -6.49 9.61
N GLN A 505 -14.12 -5.56 10.49
CA GLN A 505 -14.59 -5.90 11.83
C GLN A 505 -16.11 -6.02 11.85
N PHE A 506 -16.64 -7.21 12.15
CA PHE A 506 -18.09 -7.47 12.08
C PHE A 506 -18.54 -8.55 13.07
N GLY A 507 -19.84 -8.51 13.40
CA GLY A 507 -20.52 -9.53 14.19
C GLY A 507 -21.37 -10.44 13.30
N LEU A 508 -21.38 -11.73 13.63
CA LEU A 508 -22.20 -12.75 12.96
C LEU A 508 -23.03 -13.57 13.96
N SER A 509 -24.23 -13.92 13.53
CA SER A 509 -24.99 -15.01 14.17
C SER A 509 -24.61 -16.36 13.54
N ARG A 510 -24.68 -17.44 14.32
CA ARG A 510 -24.56 -18.81 13.77
C ARG A 510 -25.56 -19.06 12.65
N ALA A 511 -26.81 -18.65 12.84
CA ALA A 511 -27.87 -18.87 11.86
C ALA A 511 -27.48 -18.29 10.49
N LYS A 512 -26.91 -17.08 10.48
CA LYS A 512 -26.46 -16.42 9.25
C LYS A 512 -25.32 -17.15 8.55
N VAL A 513 -24.35 -17.68 9.30
CA VAL A 513 -23.25 -18.47 8.71
C VAL A 513 -23.77 -19.77 8.08
N LEU A 514 -24.76 -20.41 8.73
CA LEU A 514 -25.33 -21.68 8.28
C LEU A 514 -26.30 -21.54 7.09
N GLU A 515 -26.73 -20.33 6.73
CA GLU A 515 -27.51 -20.09 5.50
C GLU A 515 -26.71 -20.43 4.23
N ARG A 516 -25.38 -20.37 4.31
CA ARG A 516 -24.48 -20.68 3.21
C ARG A 516 -23.75 -22.00 3.47
N PRO A 517 -23.68 -22.94 2.52
CA PRO A 517 -23.01 -24.22 2.73
C PRO A 517 -21.51 -24.04 2.99
N ARG A 518 -20.93 -24.92 3.80
CA ARG A 518 -19.49 -24.96 4.11
C ARG A 518 -18.60 -24.86 2.87
N SER A 519 -18.99 -25.51 1.78
CA SER A 519 -18.27 -25.55 0.50
C SER A 519 -18.06 -24.17 -0.14
N ASP A 520 -18.93 -23.20 0.13
CA ASP A 520 -18.74 -21.84 -0.37
C ASP A 520 -17.61 -21.13 0.38
N TYR A 521 -17.55 -21.27 1.70
CA TYR A 521 -16.45 -20.72 2.50
C TYR A 521 -15.12 -21.35 2.10
N GLU A 522 -15.11 -22.66 1.83
CA GLU A 522 -13.94 -23.36 1.28
C GLU A 522 -13.54 -22.79 -0.08
N ARG A 523 -14.50 -22.54 -0.98
CA ARG A 523 -14.24 -21.88 -2.27
C ARG A 523 -13.64 -20.48 -2.09
N PHE A 524 -14.16 -19.67 -1.19
CA PHE A 524 -13.61 -18.33 -0.91
C PHE A 524 -12.18 -18.43 -0.38
N ARG A 525 -11.90 -19.38 0.52
CA ARG A 525 -10.54 -19.59 1.06
C ARG A 525 -9.57 -20.07 -0.01
N THR A 526 -10.02 -20.99 -0.87
CA THR A 526 -9.25 -21.46 -2.02
C THR A 526 -8.95 -20.32 -2.99
N TRP A 527 -9.95 -19.53 -3.37
CA TRP A 527 -9.76 -18.34 -4.19
C TRP A 527 -8.73 -17.39 -3.59
N LEU A 528 -8.86 -17.08 -2.30
CA LEU A 528 -7.95 -16.18 -1.59
C LEU A 528 -6.52 -16.71 -1.58
N ALA A 529 -6.33 -18.02 -1.40
CA ALA A 529 -5.03 -18.65 -1.46
C ALA A 529 -4.45 -18.62 -2.88
N GLU A 530 -5.22 -19.02 -3.89
CA GLU A 530 -4.75 -19.34 -5.24
C GLU A 530 -4.72 -18.16 -6.21
N THR A 531 -5.50 -17.12 -5.95
CA THR A 531 -5.59 -15.93 -6.83
C THR A 531 -4.20 -15.35 -7.12
N PRO A 532 -3.87 -14.89 -8.34
CA PRO A 532 -2.60 -14.23 -8.60
C PRO A 532 -2.51 -12.82 -7.99
N LEU A 533 -3.61 -12.32 -7.41
CA LEU A 533 -3.63 -11.03 -6.74
C LEU A 533 -2.75 -11.03 -5.48
N GLU A 534 -2.09 -9.89 -5.28
CA GLU A 534 -1.32 -9.59 -4.07
C GLU A 534 -2.20 -9.60 -2.81
N ASP A 535 -1.55 -9.70 -1.65
CA ASP A 535 -2.21 -9.80 -0.35
C ASP A 535 -3.18 -8.64 -0.05
N ASP A 536 -2.75 -7.41 -0.35
CA ASP A 536 -3.51 -6.20 -0.11
C ASP A 536 -4.76 -6.09 -0.99
N LEU A 537 -4.63 -6.39 -2.29
CA LEU A 537 -5.74 -6.36 -3.24
C LEU A 537 -6.75 -7.47 -2.98
N SER A 538 -6.28 -8.71 -2.77
CA SER A 538 -7.15 -9.85 -2.48
C SER A 538 -7.85 -9.68 -1.13
N GLY A 539 -7.15 -9.15 -0.12
CA GLY A 539 -7.73 -8.74 1.16
C GLY A 539 -8.79 -7.65 1.01
N ARG A 540 -8.52 -6.60 0.21
CA ARG A 540 -9.48 -5.51 -0.06
C ARG A 540 -10.75 -6.00 -0.75
N ILE A 541 -10.63 -6.92 -1.71
CA ILE A 541 -11.81 -7.53 -2.35
C ILE A 541 -12.65 -8.28 -1.32
N MET A 542 -12.02 -9.04 -0.42
CA MET A 542 -12.73 -9.72 0.67
C MET A 542 -13.38 -8.73 1.65
N GLU A 543 -12.67 -7.66 2.04
CA GLU A 543 -13.16 -6.60 2.92
C GLU A 543 -14.51 -6.05 2.42
N TYR A 544 -14.60 -5.73 1.13
CA TYR A 544 -15.82 -5.23 0.48
C TYR A 544 -16.76 -6.32 -0.03
N SER A 545 -16.50 -7.59 0.27
CA SER A 545 -17.38 -8.71 -0.05
C SER A 545 -18.10 -9.27 1.17
N TRP A 546 -17.62 -9.03 2.40
CA TRP A 546 -18.16 -9.66 3.61
C TRP A 546 -19.66 -9.46 3.79
N HIS A 547 -20.15 -8.22 3.70
CA HIS A 547 -21.57 -7.92 3.87
C HIS A 547 -22.43 -8.65 2.83
N MET A 548 -21.96 -8.75 1.58
CA MET A 548 -22.62 -9.51 0.50
C MET A 548 -22.53 -11.02 0.68
N ILE A 549 -21.40 -11.55 1.17
CA ILE A 549 -21.26 -12.97 1.55
C ILE A 549 -22.37 -13.36 2.54
N PHE A 550 -22.72 -12.46 3.46
CA PHE A 550 -23.77 -12.63 4.45
C PHE A 550 -25.11 -11.96 4.09
N GLY A 551 -25.34 -11.74 2.80
CA GLY A 551 -26.68 -11.44 2.26
C GLY A 551 -27.18 -10.01 2.48
N LYS A 552 -26.29 -9.04 2.72
CA LYS A 552 -26.62 -7.61 2.65
C LYS A 552 -26.45 -7.09 1.22
N ASP A 553 -27.11 -5.97 0.93
CA ASP A 553 -27.05 -5.31 -0.38
C ASP A 553 -25.62 -4.82 -0.69
N PRO A 554 -25.24 -4.69 -1.98
CA PRO A 554 -23.91 -4.22 -2.38
C PRO A 554 -23.50 -2.88 -1.74
N VAL A 555 -24.46 -1.97 -1.55
CA VAL A 555 -24.29 -0.75 -0.74
C VAL A 555 -24.98 -0.94 0.60
N HIS A 556 -24.21 -1.19 1.66
CA HIS A 556 -24.67 -1.38 3.02
C HIS A 556 -24.08 -0.29 3.95
N CYS A 557 -24.66 0.90 3.86
CA CYS A 557 -24.26 2.09 4.61
C CYS A 557 -25.44 2.60 5.47
N PRO A 558 -25.70 1.98 6.64
CA PRO A 558 -26.79 2.41 7.51
C PRO A 558 -26.53 3.84 8.04
N ASN A 559 -27.59 4.57 8.35
CA ASN A 559 -27.48 5.87 9.00
C ASN A 559 -26.68 5.73 10.32
N ALA A 560 -25.68 6.59 10.52
CA ALA A 560 -24.76 6.50 11.65
C ALA A 560 -25.48 6.57 13.01
N LYS A 561 -26.48 7.45 13.15
CA LYS A 561 -27.26 7.57 14.41
C LYS A 561 -27.99 6.27 14.74
N GLU A 562 -28.64 5.68 13.75
CA GLU A 562 -29.32 4.40 13.93
C GLU A 562 -28.34 3.27 14.21
N CYS A 563 -27.19 3.26 13.50
CA CYS A 563 -26.15 2.26 13.69
C CYS A 563 -25.61 2.32 15.12
N TYR A 564 -25.16 3.48 15.61
CA TYR A 564 -24.65 3.60 16.98
C TYR A 564 -25.70 3.21 18.03
N CYS A 565 -26.97 3.58 17.83
CA CYS A 565 -28.05 3.20 18.73
C CYS A 565 -28.31 1.68 18.73
N LYS A 566 -28.43 1.05 17.55
CA LYS A 566 -28.80 -0.36 17.42
C LYS A 566 -27.63 -1.31 17.68
N VAL A 567 -26.42 -0.95 17.24
CA VAL A 567 -25.21 -1.77 17.37
C VAL A 567 -24.57 -1.58 18.73
N PHE A 568 -24.50 -0.35 19.25
CA PHE A 568 -23.77 -0.02 20.47
C PHE A 568 -24.65 0.56 21.59
N GLY A 569 -25.98 0.67 21.41
CA GLY A 569 -26.85 1.27 22.45
C GLY A 569 -26.65 2.77 22.65
N LEU A 570 -25.87 3.45 21.80
CA LEU A 570 -25.55 4.88 21.90
C LEU A 570 -26.60 5.71 21.15
N CYS A 571 -27.80 5.84 21.72
CA CYS A 571 -28.95 6.45 21.05
C CYS A 571 -29.04 7.97 21.17
N ASP A 572 -28.38 8.56 22.18
CA ASP A 572 -28.48 9.99 22.50
C ASP A 572 -27.42 10.86 21.78
N LEU A 573 -26.88 10.37 20.66
CA LEU A 573 -25.88 11.08 19.88
C LEU A 573 -26.49 12.18 19.01
N THR A 574 -25.75 13.30 18.90
CA THR A 574 -25.99 14.34 17.91
C THR A 574 -25.27 13.96 16.62
N CYS A 575 -26.01 13.82 15.52
CA CYS A 575 -25.45 13.41 14.24
C CYS A 575 -25.83 14.43 13.17
N PRO A 576 -24.90 15.35 12.81
CA PRO A 576 -25.21 16.45 11.90
C PRO A 576 -25.44 16.02 10.45
N TRP A 577 -25.03 14.81 10.07
CA TRP A 577 -25.24 14.24 8.74
C TRP A 577 -25.38 12.71 8.83
N GLU A 578 -25.81 12.08 7.73
CA GLU A 578 -26.23 10.67 7.75
C GLU A 578 -25.13 9.67 8.11
N GLY A 579 -23.87 10.01 7.87
CA GLY A 579 -22.74 9.11 8.03
C GLY A 579 -21.80 9.44 9.19
N GLY A 580 -22.14 10.40 10.05
CA GLY A 580 -21.28 10.77 11.17
C GLY A 580 -22.03 11.38 12.34
N CYS A 581 -21.50 11.14 13.53
CA CYS A 581 -21.97 11.73 14.78
C CYS A 581 -20.87 12.57 15.42
N ASP A 582 -21.26 13.67 16.06
CA ASP A 582 -20.34 14.56 16.73
C ASP A 582 -19.56 13.80 17.80
N GLU A 583 -18.27 14.12 17.91
CA GLU A 583 -17.37 13.58 18.93
C GLU A 583 -17.29 12.03 19.00
N ARG A 584 -17.69 11.31 17.95
CA ARG A 584 -17.61 9.83 17.94
C ARG A 584 -16.39 9.27 17.24
N TYR A 585 -16.01 9.87 16.12
CA TYR A 585 -14.87 9.41 15.34
C TYR A 585 -14.33 10.54 14.48
N SER A 586 -13.02 10.73 14.53
CA SER A 586 -12.27 11.45 13.51
C SER A 586 -11.33 10.46 12.83
N LEU A 587 -11.11 10.61 11.53
CA LEU A 587 -10.02 9.86 10.90
C LEU A 587 -8.72 10.40 11.47
N PRO A 588 -7.86 9.56 12.08
CA PRO A 588 -6.62 10.06 12.64
C PRO A 588 -5.73 10.60 11.52
N PRO A 589 -4.83 11.53 11.86
CA PRO A 589 -3.90 12.07 10.87
C PRO A 589 -3.00 10.96 10.29
N PHE A 590 -2.73 9.88 11.04
CA PHE A 590 -1.88 8.76 10.65
C PHE A 590 -2.52 7.40 10.98
N SER A 591 -2.16 6.36 10.24
CA SER A 591 -2.64 4.98 10.49
C SER A 591 -2.02 4.33 11.74
N SER A 592 -0.90 4.84 12.25
CA SER A 592 -0.30 4.39 13.50
C SER A 592 -0.57 5.37 14.64
N LEU A 593 -0.88 4.81 15.81
CA LEU A 593 -1.04 5.57 17.04
C LEU A 593 0.34 5.85 17.66
N PRO A 594 0.56 7.03 18.28
CA PRO A 594 1.85 7.40 18.86
C PRO A 594 2.18 6.53 20.09
N LYS A 595 3.47 6.48 20.44
CA LYS A 595 3.92 5.77 21.64
C LYS A 595 3.38 6.48 22.88
N GLY A 596 2.72 5.72 23.76
CA GLY A 596 2.05 6.26 24.95
C GLY A 596 0.62 6.71 24.71
N TRP A 597 0.01 6.34 23.58
CA TRP A 597 -1.43 6.47 23.39
C TRP A 597 -2.20 5.61 24.41
N PRO A 598 -3.35 6.08 24.93
CA PRO A 598 -4.07 7.32 24.59
C PRO A 598 -3.61 8.57 25.35
N GLU A 599 -2.74 8.45 26.35
CA GLU A 599 -2.33 9.57 27.20
C GLU A 599 -1.43 10.59 26.48
N ILE A 600 -0.73 10.17 25.41
CA ILE A 600 0.15 11.02 24.60
C ILE A 600 -0.38 11.11 23.17
N GLY A 601 -0.64 12.33 22.70
CA GLY A 601 -1.11 12.63 21.34
C GLY A 601 0.01 12.65 20.31
N TRP A 602 -0.33 12.83 19.04
CA TRP A 602 0.63 12.78 17.93
C TRP A 602 1.71 13.85 17.96
N LYS A 603 1.49 14.98 18.65
CA LYS A 603 2.47 16.06 18.82
C LYS A 603 3.24 15.93 20.15
N GLY A 604 3.14 14.78 20.83
CA GLY A 604 3.77 14.53 22.12
C GLY A 604 3.10 15.22 23.30
N GLN A 605 1.91 15.80 23.10
CA GLN A 605 1.14 16.48 24.14
C GLN A 605 0.37 15.48 25.00
N ALA A 606 0.15 15.82 26.28
CA ALA A 606 -0.74 15.05 27.13
C ALA A 606 -2.21 15.21 26.68
N GLN A 607 -2.97 14.12 26.70
CA GLN A 607 -4.39 14.10 26.35
C GLN A 607 -5.24 13.77 27.59
N ASP A 608 -6.39 14.44 27.72
CA ASP A 608 -7.42 14.04 28.66
C ASP A 608 -8.36 13.05 27.97
N THR A 609 -8.30 11.77 28.35
CA THR A 609 -9.08 10.69 27.72
C THR A 609 -10.52 10.62 28.22
N SER A 610 -10.93 11.52 29.14
CA SER A 610 -12.27 11.53 29.72
C SER A 610 -13.30 12.33 28.93
N HIS A 611 -12.87 13.21 28.01
CA HIS A 611 -13.76 14.08 27.24
C HIS A 611 -13.23 14.39 25.82
N GLY A 612 -14.15 14.39 24.84
CA GLY A 612 -13.89 14.89 23.48
C GLY A 612 -13.23 13.89 22.53
N LEU A 613 -12.88 14.38 21.32
CA LEU A 613 -12.02 13.68 20.38
C LEU A 613 -10.55 13.95 20.73
N PRO A 614 -9.63 13.02 20.44
CA PRO A 614 -8.21 13.27 20.58
C PRO A 614 -7.78 14.45 19.73
N GLU A 615 -6.81 15.22 20.22
CA GLU A 615 -6.24 16.31 19.44
C GLU A 615 -5.49 15.74 18.21
N THR A 616 -5.94 16.18 17.04
CA THR A 616 -5.35 15.84 15.73
C THR A 616 -4.13 16.69 15.39
#